data_AF-A0A843E2U8-F1
#
_entry.id   AF-A0A843E2U8-F1
#
_cell.length_a   1.000
_cell.length_b   1.000
_cell.length_c   1.000
_cell.angle_alpha   90.00
_cell.angle_beta   90.00
_cell.angle_gamma   90.00
#
_symmetry.space_group_name_H-M   'P 1'
#
loop_
_entity.id
_entity.type
_entity.pdbx_description
1 polymer ?
#
loop_
_entity_poly.entity_id
_entity_poly.type
_entity_poly.pdbx_seq_one_letter_code
_entity_poly.pdbx_strand_id
1 'polypeptide(L)' 'EYLLYQDCVLFGGIYDDRLLVKITKASASMLVGYPSAFPYEGGGEMILFTEPFDTELLRKTVDAICTELSSHV' A
#
# COMPACT_ATOMS: atom_id res chain seq x y z
N GLU A 1 -13.17 -1.98 -8.13
CA GLU A 1 -11.90 -1.50 -7.54
C GLU A 1 -12.17 -0.30 -6.65
N TYR A 2 -11.40 -0.12 -5.57
CA TYR A 2 -11.54 0.99 -4.63
C TYR A 2 -10.19 1.59 -4.27
N LEU A 3 -10.08 2.91 -4.27
CA LEU A 3 -8.90 3.62 -3.78
C LEU A 3 -9.02 3.90 -2.29
N LEU A 4 -7.92 3.75 -1.55
CA LEU A 4 -7.88 3.93 -0.10
C LEU A 4 -7.03 5.14 0.27
N TYR A 5 -7.62 6.02 1.09
CA TYR A 5 -7.02 7.26 1.55
C TYR A 5 -6.98 7.33 3.07
N GLN A 6 -5.93 7.94 3.61
CA GLN A 6 -5.83 8.39 5.00
C GLN A 6 -5.35 9.84 4.97
N ASP A 7 -6.09 10.74 5.60
CA ASP A 7 -5.80 12.18 5.65
C ASP A 7 -5.46 12.78 4.27
N CYS A 8 -6.31 12.52 3.28
CA CYS A 8 -6.16 12.94 1.87
C CYS A 8 -4.97 12.30 1.11
N VAL A 9 -4.22 11.38 1.71
CA VAL A 9 -3.12 10.66 1.04
C VAL A 9 -3.60 9.34 0.47
N LEU A 10 -3.47 9.17 -0.85
CA LEU A 10 -3.69 7.89 -1.53
C LEU A 10 -2.54 6.92 -1.19
N PHE A 11 -2.79 5.96 -0.30
CA PHE A 11 -1.79 4.99 0.14
C PHE A 11 -1.92 3.62 -0.54
N GLY A 12 -3.10 3.27 -1.05
CA GLY A 12 -3.37 1.93 -1.57
C GLY A 12 -4.74 1.79 -2.24
N GLY A 13 -5.16 0.54 -2.45
CA GLY A 13 -6.46 0.21 -3.03
C GLY A 13 -6.82 -1.26 -2.90
N ILE A 14 -8.09 -1.58 -3.16
CA ILE A 14 -8.60 -2.94 -3.32
C ILE A 14 -8.87 -3.20 -4.81
N TYR A 15 -8.20 -4.21 -5.36
CA TYR A 15 -8.24 -4.58 -6.78
C TYR A 15 -8.41 -6.09 -6.92
N ASP A 16 -9.46 -6.57 -7.59
CA ASP A 16 -9.78 -8.01 -7.71
C ASP A 16 -9.68 -8.77 -6.37
N ASP A 17 -10.31 -8.23 -5.32
CA ASP A 17 -10.25 -8.74 -3.93
C ASP A 17 -8.84 -8.76 -3.29
N ARG A 18 -7.87 -8.05 -3.87
CA ARG A 18 -6.50 -7.92 -3.35
C ARG A 18 -6.29 -6.57 -2.70
N LEU A 19 -5.68 -6.56 -1.51
CA LEU A 19 -5.18 -5.34 -0.87
C LEU A 19 -3.80 -4.98 -1.42
N LEU A 20 -3.71 -3.89 -2.17
CA LEU A 20 -2.46 -3.37 -2.71
C LEU A 20 -2.09 -2.04 -2.06
N VAL A 21 -0.85 -1.89 -1.61
CA VAL A 21 -0.30 -0.64 -1.06
C VAL A 21 0.79 -0.08 -1.98
N LYS A 22 0.93 1.25 -2.02
CA LYS A 22 1.96 1.90 -2.84
C LYS A 22 3.36 1.45 -2.41
N ILE A 23 4.23 1.28 -3.40
CA ILE A 23 5.67 1.15 -3.16
C ILE A 23 6.22 2.54 -2.80
N THR A 24 6.68 2.69 -1.57
CA THR A 24 7.44 3.83 -1.05
C THR A 24 8.70 3.30 -0.37
N LYS A 25 9.61 4.18 0.08
CA LYS A 25 10.80 3.70 0.82
C LYS A 25 10.41 3.00 2.12
N ALA A 26 9.40 3.53 2.81
CA ALA A 26 8.85 2.94 4.03
C ALA A 26 8.25 1.55 3.77
N SER A 27 7.32 1.44 2.82
CA SER A 27 6.63 0.16 2.58
C SER A 27 7.59 -0.92 2.05
N ALA A 28 8.55 -0.56 1.18
CA ALA A 28 9.57 -1.48 0.71
C ALA A 28 10.48 -2.00 1.83
N SER A 29 10.75 -1.18 2.86
CA SER A 29 11.57 -1.58 4.01
C SER A 29 10.82 -2.41 5.04
N MET A 30 9.50 -2.21 5.16
CA MET A 30 8.66 -2.92 6.14
C MET A 30 8.09 -4.24 5.62
N LEU A 31 7.79 -4.31 4.32
CA LEU A 31 7.17 -5.46 3.66
C LEU A 31 8.20 -6.25 2.84
N VAL A 32 9.41 -6.42 3.38
CA VAL A 32 10.47 -7.18 2.71
C VAL A 32 9.99 -8.62 2.46
N GLY A 33 10.04 -9.02 1.19
CA GLY A 33 9.61 -10.35 0.74
C GLY A 33 8.11 -10.49 0.45
N TYR A 34 7.32 -9.44 0.62
CA TYR A 34 5.93 -9.44 0.12
C TYR A 34 5.92 -9.41 -1.41
N PRO A 35 4.98 -10.11 -2.06
CA PRO A 35 4.84 -10.07 -3.51
C PRO A 35 4.38 -8.68 -3.97
N SER A 36 4.69 -8.35 -5.23
CA SER A 36 4.13 -7.21 -5.92
C SER A 36 3.08 -7.65 -6.93
N ALA A 37 2.19 -6.73 -7.29
CA ALA A 37 1.23 -6.92 -8.37
C ALA A 37 0.88 -5.58 -9.02
N PHE A 38 0.40 -5.65 -10.25
CA PHE A 38 -0.24 -4.51 -10.90
C PHE A 38 -1.72 -4.44 -10.48
N PRO A 39 -2.24 -3.22 -10.20
CA PRO A 39 -3.64 -3.02 -9.84
C PRO A 39 -4.58 -3.22 -11.04
N TYR A 40 -4.11 -2.88 -12.24
CA TYR A 40 -4.79 -3.05 -13.54
C TYR A 40 -3.74 -2.92 -14.66
N GLU A 41 -4.14 -3.21 -15.90
CA GLU A 41 -3.26 -3.10 -17.07
C GLU A 41 -2.75 -1.66 -17.27
N GLY A 42 -1.42 -1.49 -17.31
CA GLY A 42 -0.78 -0.17 -17.42
C GLY A 42 -0.70 0.61 -16.10
N GLY A 43 -1.21 0.07 -15.00
CA GLY A 43 -1.02 0.63 -13.66
C GLY A 43 0.43 0.51 -13.18
N GLY A 44 0.81 1.34 -12.21
CA GLY A 44 2.10 1.19 -11.53
C GLY A 44 2.12 -0.02 -10.62
N GLU A 45 3.29 -0.64 -10.45
CA GLU A 45 3.47 -1.78 -9.54
C GLU A 45 3.19 -1.37 -8.09
N MET A 46 2.52 -2.26 -7.34
CA MET A 46 2.14 -2.06 -5.93
C MET A 46 2.49 -3.32 -5.12
N ILE A 47 2.66 -3.20 -3.81
CA ILE A 47 2.90 -4.35 -2.92
C ILE A 47 1.56 -5.00 -2.60
N LEU A 48 1.46 -6.32 -2.81
CA LEU A 48 0.33 -7.13 -2.41
C LEU A 48 0.44 -7.50 -0.93
N PHE A 49 -0.41 -6.91 -0.11
CA PHE A 49 -0.54 -7.27 1.29
C PHE A 49 -1.33 -8.58 1.38
N THR A 50 -0.64 -9.68 1.72
CA THR A 50 -1.20 -11.03 1.62
C THR A 50 -2.00 -11.44 2.86
N GLU A 51 -2.98 -12.31 2.66
CA GLU A 51 -3.68 -12.96 3.76
C GLU A 51 -2.83 -14.07 4.41
N PRO A 52 -2.99 -14.34 5.71
CA PRO A 52 -3.85 -13.62 6.65
C PRO A 52 -3.28 -12.24 7.01
N PHE A 53 -4.16 -11.24 7.12
CA PHE A 53 -3.70 -9.87 7.39
C PHE A 53 -3.19 -9.70 8.82
N ASP A 54 -1.91 -9.34 8.95
CA ASP A 54 -1.39 -8.73 10.17
C ASP A 54 -1.86 -7.29 10.24
N THR A 55 -2.92 -7.05 11.03
CA THR A 55 -3.54 -5.72 11.17
C THR A 55 -2.61 -4.69 11.80
N GLU A 56 -1.68 -5.12 12.67
CA GLU A 56 -0.75 -4.19 13.31
C GLU A 56 0.33 -3.75 12.31
N LEU A 57 0.88 -4.71 11.56
CA LEU A 57 1.81 -4.40 10.47
C LEU A 57 1.15 -3.51 9.42
N LEU A 58 -0.06 -3.85 8.98
CA LEU A 58 -0.80 -3.06 7.99
C LEU A 58 -0.98 -1.62 8.46
N ARG A 59 -1.46 -1.41 9.70
CA ARG A 59 -1.64 -0.06 10.27
C ARG A 59 -0.32 0.72 10.28
N LYS A 60 0.76 0.12 10.77
CA LYS A 60 2.09 0.77 10.81
C LYS A 60 2.59 1.09 9.40
N THR A 61 2.38 0.21 8.43
CA THR A 61 2.77 0.44 7.03
C THR A 61 1.98 1.58 6.42
N VAL A 62 0.66 1.65 6.63
CA VAL A 62 -0.17 2.76 6.11
C VAL A 62 0.25 4.09 6.75
N ASP A 63 0.45 4.14 8.07
CA ASP A 63 0.91 5.35 8.75
C ASP A 63 2.27 5.83 8.20
N ALA A 64 3.20 4.89 7.94
CA ALA A 64 4.52 5.21 7.41
C ALA A 64 4.48 5.69 5.95
N ILE A 65 3.68 5.04 5.10
CA ILE A 65 3.42 5.50 3.72
C ILE A 65 2.84 6.92 3.74
N CYS A 66 1.82 7.14 4.57
CA CYS A 66 1.16 8.45 4.62
C CYS A 66 2.09 9.53 5.15
N THR A 67 2.89 9.24 6.17
CA THR A 67 3.91 10.18 6.67
C THR A 67 4.95 10.53 5.59
N GLU A 68 5.42 9.54 4.84
CA GLU A 68 6.39 9.75 3.75
C GLU A 68 5.80 10.65 2.65
N LEU A 69 4.55 10.40 2.25
CA LEU A 69 3.88 11.09 1.15
C LEU A 69 3.27 12.45 1.53
N SER A 70 2.92 12.68 2.81
CA SER A 70 2.34 13.94 3.30
C SER A 70 3.33 15.11 3.27
N SER A 71 4.63 14.83 3.14
CA SER A 71 5.71 15.82 3.08
C SER A 71 5.61 16.81 1.90
N HIS A 72 4.62 16.65 1.02
CA HIS A 72 4.46 17.36 -0.25
C HIS A 72 3.05 17.93 -0.48
N VAL A 73 2.23 18.02 0.56
CA VAL A 73 0.89 18.66 0.50
C VAL A 73 0.94 20.07 1.08
#